data_AF-A0AAE4NJH2-F1
#
_entry.id   AF-A0AAE4NJH2-F1
#
_cell.length_a   1.000
_cell.length_b   1.000
_cell.length_c   1.000
_cell.angle_alpha   90.00
_cell.angle_beta   90.00
_cell.angle_gamma   90.00
#
_symmetry.space_group_name_H-M   'P 1'
#
loop_
_entity.id
_entity.type
_entity.pdbx_description
1 polymer ?
#
loop_
_entity_poly.entity_id
_entity_poly.type
_entity_poly.pdbx_seq_one_letter_code
_entity_poly.pdbx_strand_id
1 'polypeptide(L)' 'MHFMILVLFLVAGMLVGGAWSAYQQGSKAMTVVASLLAAITVVAAISWMVGAFGK' A
#
# COMPACT_ATOMS: atom_id res chain seq x y z
N MET A 1 3.48 -2.06 -18.97
CA MET A 1 2.33 -1.85 -18.07
C MET A 1 2.41 -2.68 -16.79
N HIS A 2 2.80 -3.97 -16.85
CA HIS A 2 2.96 -4.84 -15.66
C HIS A 2 3.94 -4.34 -14.59
N PHE A 3 5.04 -3.67 -14.99
CA PHE A 3 6.03 -3.15 -14.05
C PHE A 3 5.44 -2.14 -13.03
N MET A 4 4.53 -1.28 -13.46
CA MET A 4 3.91 -0.27 -12.58
C MET A 4 3.03 -0.91 -11.49
N ILE A 5 2.36 -2.02 -11.81
CA ILE A 5 1.55 -2.77 -10.86
C ILE A 5 2.45 -3.37 -9.78
N LEU A 6 3.58 -3.97 -10.17
CA LEU A 6 4.56 -4.50 -9.21
C LEU A 6 5.12 -3.41 -8.29
N VAL A 7 5.41 -2.22 -8.81
CA VAL A 7 5.87 -1.08 -8.00
C VAL A 7 4.79 -0.65 -7.01
N LEU A 8 3.53 -0.56 -7.41
CA LEU A 8 2.43 -0.20 -6.50
C LEU A 8 2.25 -1.22 -5.36
N PHE A 9 2.38 -2.52 -5.66
CA PHE A 9 2.37 -3.56 -4.64
C PHE A 9 3.60 -3.49 -3.71
N LEU A 10 4.78 -3.15 -4.24
CA LEU A 10 5.98 -2.93 -3.43
C LEU A 10 5.78 -1.76 -2.46
N VAL A 11 5.27 -0.63 -2.95
CA VAL A 11 5.00 0.55 -2.12
C VAL A 11 3.93 0.25 -1.07
N ALA A 12 2.87 -0.48 -1.44
CA ALA A 12 1.86 -0.93 -0.50
C ALA A 12 2.48 -1.75 0.64
N GLY A 13 3.33 -2.74 0.33
CA GLY A 13 4.05 -3.51 1.34
C GLY A 13 4.96 -2.65 2.22
N MET A 14 5.65 -1.67 1.64
CA MET A 14 6.49 -0.72 2.37
C MET A 14 5.68 0.14 3.35
N LEU A 15 4.49 0.60 2.95
CA LEU A 15 3.59 1.39 3.80
C LEU A 15 3.02 0.55 4.95
N VAL A 16 2.70 -0.72 4.71
CA VAL A 16 2.28 -1.65 5.78
C VAL A 16 3.43 -1.88 6.77
N GLY A 17 4.66 -2.08 6.28
CA GLY A 17 5.84 -2.19 7.13
C GLY A 17 6.12 -0.92 7.94
N GLY A 18 5.93 0.26 7.33
CA GLY A 18 6.02 1.56 8.00
C GLY A 18 4.94 1.75 9.06
N ALA A 19 3.71 1.31 8.80
CA ALA A 19 2.63 1.31 9.77
C ALA A 19 2.96 0.42 10.98
N TRP A 20 3.51 -0.78 10.77
CA TRP A 20 3.93 -1.68 11.84
C TRP A 20 5.09 -1.10 12.67
N SER A 21 6.06 -0.45 12.03
CA SER A 21 7.16 0.25 12.72
C SER A 21 6.64 1.41 13.57
N ALA A 22 5.71 2.21 13.04
CA ALA A 22 5.05 3.28 13.77
C ALA A 22 4.21 2.77 14.96
N TYR A 23 3.63 1.57 14.83
CA TYR A 23 2.90 0.91 15.90
C TYR A 23 3.82 0.51 17.05
N GLN A 24 4.98 -0.09 16.75
CA GLN A 24 5.99 -0.44 17.76
C GLN A 24 6.57 0.79 18.47
N GLN A 25 6.65 1.93 17.79
CA GLN A 25 7.08 3.21 18.37
C GLN A 25 6.04 3.83 19.33
N GLY A 26 4.89 3.20 19.55
CA GLY A 26 3.83 3.72 20.43
C GLY A 26 2.99 4.85 19.83
N SER A 27 3.29 5.28 18.60
CA SER A 27 2.58 6.35 17.91
C SER A 27 1.37 5.79 17.16
N LYS A 28 0.27 5.60 17.91
CA LYS A 28 -1.01 5.08 17.38
C LYS A 28 -1.55 5.95 16.24
N ALA A 29 -1.42 7.28 16.34
CA ALA A 29 -1.88 8.20 15.29
C ALA A 29 -1.14 7.97 13.97
N MET A 30 0.19 7.83 14.02
CA MET A 30 1.01 7.65 12.82
C MET A 30 0.80 6.26 12.19
N THR A 31 0.52 5.24 13.01
CA THR A 31 0.11 3.91 12.55
C THR A 31 -1.18 3.96 11.74
N VAL A 32 -2.19 4.67 12.25
CA VAL A 32 -3.50 4.79 11.58
C VAL A 32 -3.37 5.53 10.26
N VAL A 33 -2.58 6.60 10.21
CA VAL A 33 -2.34 7.33 8.95
C VAL A 33 -1.60 6.44 7.94
N ALA A 34 -0.56 5.74 8.37
CA ALA A 34 0.22 4.85 7.50
C ALA A 34 -0.61 3.66 7.01
N SER A 35 -1.46 3.07 7.85
CA SER A 35 -2.34 1.95 7.46
C SER A 35 -3.45 2.41 6.49
N LEU A 36 -4.00 3.60 6.69
CA LEU A 36 -4.99 4.18 5.78
C LEU A 36 -4.35 4.45 4.40
N LEU A 37 -3.14 4.98 4.38
CA LEU A 37 -2.40 5.24 3.14
C LEU A 37 -2.02 3.94 2.43
N ALA A 38 -1.66 2.91 3.18
CA ALA A 38 -1.40 1.57 2.63
C ALA A 38 -2.67 1.01 1.97
N ALA A 39 -3.83 1.11 2.62
CA ALA A 39 -5.10 0.62 2.07
C ALA A 39 -5.46 1.30 0.74
N ILE A 40 -5.32 2.63 0.65
CA ILE A 40 -5.57 3.37 -0.59
C ILE A 40 -4.63 2.91 -1.71
N THR A 41 -3.35 2.71 -1.38
CA THR A 41 -2.34 2.25 -2.33
C THR A 41 -2.64 0.85 -2.86
N VAL A 42 -3.11 -0.06 -1.99
CA VAL A 42 -3.55 -1.41 -2.39
C VAL A 42 -4.75 -1.35 -3.34
N VAL A 43 -5.74 -0.52 -3.04
CA VAL A 43 -6.93 -0.35 -3.91
C VAL A 43 -6.53 0.17 -5.29
N ALA A 44 -5.63 1.16 -5.35
CA ALA A 44 -5.09 1.68 -6.60
C ALA A 44 -4.30 0.60 -7.38
N ALA A 45 -3.49 -0.19 -6.70
CA ALA A 45 -2.72 -1.30 -7.29
C ALA A 45 -3.64 -2.35 -7.93
N ILE A 46 -4.69 -2.76 -7.21
CA ILE A 46 -5.66 -3.75 -7.68
C ILE A 46 -6.47 -3.19 -8.86
N SER A 47 -6.92 -1.93 -8.79
CA SER A 47 -7.68 -1.31 -9.88
C SER A 47 -6.90 -1.27 -11.19
N TRP A 48 -5.60 -0.92 -11.13
CA TRP A 48 -4.72 -0.97 -12.31
C TRP A 48 -4.39 -2.39 -12.75
N MET A 49 -4.25 -3.34 -11.82
CA MET A 49 -4.06 -4.75 -12.13
C MET A 49 -5.26 -5.28 -12.93
N VAL A 50 -6.48 -5.07 -12.45
CA VAL A 50 -7.72 -5.49 -13.15
C VAL A 50 -7.83 -4.81 -14.52
N GLY A 51 -7.53 -3.51 -14.63
CA GLY A 51 -7.54 -2.80 -15.91
C GLY A 51 -6.49 -3.30 -16.92
N ALA A 52 -5.36 -3.84 -16.43
CA ALA A 52 -4.29 -4.38 -17.27
C ALA A 52 -4.52 -5.84 -17.68
N PHE A 53 -5.15 -6.66 -16.84
CA PHE A 53 -5.43 -8.08 -17.09
C PHE A 53 -6.85 -8.35 -17.62
N GLY A 54 -7.75 -7.37 -17.59
CA GLY A 54 -9.13 -7.47 -18.09
C GLY A 54 -9.32 -7.10 -19.57
N LYS A 55 -8.23 -7.00 -20.34
CA LYS A 55 -8.21 -6.88 -21.80
C LYS A 55 -7.62 -8.14 -22.42
#